data_AF-A0A353HXW3-F1
#
_entry.id   AF-A0A353HXW3-F1
#
_cell.length_a   1.000
_cell.length_b   1.000
_cell.length_c   1.000
_cell.angle_alpha   90.00
_cell.angle_beta   90.00
_cell.angle_gamma   90.00
#
_symmetry.space_group_name_H-M   'P 1'
#
loop_
_entity.id
_entity.type
_entity.pdbx_description
1 polymer ?
#
loop_
_entity_poly.entity_id
_entity_poly.type
_entity_poly.pdbx_seq_one_letter_code
_entity_poly.pdbx_strand_id
1 'polypeptide(L)' 'MVILKIFALIFVVVFGIPNQIIDYKHRKRYEPGHAWGYYAKLSKEGNWEGRFMMWSGYIAIYFIIGALGYTFYLLTQ' A
#
# COMPACT_ATOMS: atom_id res chain seq x y z
N MET A 1 12.16 -16.53 7.99
CA MET A 1 10.81 -16.43 8.61
C MET A 1 10.67 -15.23 9.56
N VAL A 2 11.44 -15.12 10.65
CA VAL A 2 11.33 -13.99 11.62
C VAL A 2 11.64 -12.63 10.98
N ILE A 3 12.67 -12.54 10.15
CA ILE A 3 13.08 -11.30 9.48
C ILE A 3 11.97 -10.75 8.56
N LEU A 4 11.30 -11.61 7.79
CA LEU A 4 10.17 -11.21 6.94
C LEU A 4 8.98 -10.68 7.76
N LYS A 5 8.72 -11.27 8.93
CA LYS A 5 7.67 -10.78 9.86
C LYS A 5 8.00 -9.39 10.39
N ILE A 6 9.27 -9.13 10.71
CA ILE A 6 9.73 -7.80 11.16
C ILE A 6 9.54 -6.77 10.03
N PHE A 7 9.96 -7.09 8.80
CA PHE A 7 9.75 -6.19 7.66
C PHE A 7 8.27 -5.93 7.39
N ALA A 8 7.43 -6.96 7.43
CA ALA A 8 5.98 -6.81 7.28
C ALA A 8 5.37 -5.93 8.38
N LEU A 9 5.80 -6.10 9.63
CA LEU A 9 5.34 -5.26 10.75
C LEU A 9 5.73 -3.79 10.55
N ILE A 10 7.00 -3.52 10.22
CA ILE A 10 7.47 -2.16 9.94
C ILE A 10 6.67 -1.56 8.78
N PHE A 11 6.44 -2.34 7.72
CA PHE A 11 5.67 -1.90 6.56
C PHE A 11 4.24 -1.49 6.93
N VAL A 12 3.54 -2.32 7.71
CA VAL A 12 2.17 -2.04 8.18
C VAL A 12 2.13 -0.79 9.06
N VAL A 13 3.11 -0.61 9.94
CA VAL A 13 3.15 0.57 10.83
C VAL A 13 3.44 1.85 10.04
N VAL A 14 4.41 1.82 9.12
CA VAL A 14 4.86 3.02 8.38
C VAL A 14 3.90 3.41 7.26
N PHE A 15 3.30 2.44 6.57
CA PHE A 15 2.43 2.71 5.43
C PHE A 15 0.96 2.40 5.71
N GLY A 16 0.67 1.30 6.40
CA GLY A 16 -0.70 0.87 6.67
C GLY A 16 -1.47 1.83 7.57
N ILE A 17 -0.89 2.21 8.72
CA ILE A 17 -1.55 3.12 9.67
C ILE A 17 -1.79 4.50 9.03
N PRO A 18 -0.79 5.19 8.44
CA PRO A 18 -1.02 6.47 7.79
C PRO A 18 -2.00 6.38 6.62
N ASN A 19 -1.96 5.30 5.83
CA ASN A 19 -2.93 5.10 4.76
C ASN A 19 -4.36 5.01 5.29
N GLN A 20 -4.60 4.29 6.39
CA GLN A 20 -5.93 4.22 6.99
C GLN A 20 -6.39 5.57 7.54
N ILE A 21 -5.49 6.37 8.11
CA ILE A 21 -5.82 7.72 8.60
C ILE A 21 -6.22 8.63 7.43
N ILE A 22 -5.45 8.62 6.34
CA ILE A 22 -5.73 9.39 5.12
C ILE A 22 -7.04 8.89 4.47
N ASP A 23 -7.23 7.57 4.40
CA ASP A 23 -8.46 6.95 3.90
C ASP A 23 -9.68 7.39 4.71
N TYR A 24 -9.60 7.32 6.03
CA TYR A 24 -10.69 7.76 6.90
C TYR A 24 -11.06 9.25 6.71
N LYS A 25 -10.08 10.12 6.47
CA LYS A 25 -10.30 11.55 6.21
C LYS A 25 -11.01 11.79 4.86
N HIS A 26 -10.79 10.93 3.87
CA HIS A 26 -11.28 11.13 2.50
C HIS A 26 -12.40 10.16 2.08
N ARG A 27 -12.72 9.12 2.86
CA ARG A 27 -13.68 8.05 2.52
C ARG A 27 -15.09 8.50 2.13
N LYS A 28 -15.48 9.72 2.50
CA LYS A 28 -16.77 10.31 2.13
C LYS A 28 -16.75 11.03 0.78
N ARG A 29 -15.58 11.16 0.16
CA ARG A 29 -15.34 11.91 -1.09
C ARG A 29 -15.26 11.02 -2.33
N TYR A 30 -15.37 9.71 -2.17
CA TYR A 30 -15.42 8.73 -3.25
C TYR A 30 -16.34 7.57 -2.87
N GLU A 31 -16.85 6.88 -3.88
CA GLU A 31 -17.67 5.69 -3.67
C GLU A 31 -16.82 4.50 -3.20
N PRO A 32 -17.35 3.62 -2.33
CA PRO A 32 -16.69 2.37 -1.98
C PRO A 32 -16.20 1.63 -3.24
N GLY A 33 -14.97 1.12 -3.19
CA GLY A 33 -14.31 0.46 -4.34
C GLY A 33 -13.59 1.41 -5.31
N HIS A 34 -13.80 2.73 -5.21
CA HIS A 34 -13.20 3.72 -6.13
C HIS A 34 -12.03 4.50 -5.51
N ALA A 35 -11.52 4.06 -4.35
CA ALA A 35 -10.42 4.71 -3.64
C ALA A 35 -9.17 4.90 -4.52
N TRP A 36 -8.79 3.88 -5.29
CA TRP A 36 -7.60 3.93 -6.14
C TRP A 36 -7.69 5.05 -7.19
N GLY A 37 -8.82 5.14 -7.90
CA GLY A 37 -9.04 6.18 -8.91
C GLY A 37 -9.06 7.60 -8.29
N TYR A 38 -9.67 7.72 -7.11
CA TYR A 38 -9.70 8.97 -6.35
C TYR A 38 -8.29 9.45 -5.97
N TYR A 39 -7.49 8.59 -5.34
CA TYR A 39 -6.13 8.95 -4.92
C TYR A 39 -5.17 9.12 -6.11
N ALA A 40 -5.37 8.40 -7.20
CA ALA A 40 -4.61 8.59 -8.43
C ALA A 40 -4.87 9.98 -9.03
N LYS A 41 -6.13 10.43 -9.05
CA LYS A 41 -6.48 11.79 -9.47
C LYS A 41 -5.87 12.82 -8.53
N LEU A 42 -6.05 12.65 -7.22
CA LEU A 42 -5.53 13.55 -6.19
C LEU A 42 -4.00 13.68 -6.25
N SER A 43 -3.29 12.59 -6.53
CA SER A 43 -1.84 12.56 -6.75
C SER A 43 -1.41 13.38 -7.97
N LYS A 44 -2.16 13.27 -9.08
CA LYS A 44 -1.91 14.04 -10.32
C LYS A 44 -2.14 15.53 -10.13
N GLU A 45 -3.11 15.90 -9.29
CA GLU A 45 -3.38 17.30 -8.89
C GLU A 45 -2.31 17.88 -7.94
N GLY A 46 -1.30 17.09 -7.56
CA GLY A 46 -0.18 17.55 -6.75
C GLY A 46 -0.40 17.48 -5.25
N ASN A 47 -1.52 16.92 -4.79
CA ASN A 47 -1.79 16.73 -3.38
C ASN A 47 -0.87 15.66 -2.78
N TRP A 48 -0.27 15.98 -1.63
CA TRP A 48 0.69 15.11 -0.96
C TRP A 48 0.09 13.81 -0.43
N GLU A 49 -1.12 13.86 0.13
CA GLU A 49 -1.82 12.68 0.65
C GLU A 49 -2.16 11.71 -0.48
N GLY A 50 -2.61 12.24 -1.63
CA GLY A 50 -2.81 11.44 -2.85
C GLY A 50 -1.52 10.77 -3.32
N ARG A 51 -0.41 11.51 -3.38
CA ARG A 51 0.90 10.96 -3.76
C ARG A 51 1.37 9.86 -2.80
N PHE A 52 1.23 10.08 -1.50
CA PHE A 52 1.60 9.11 -0.47
C PHE A 52 0.77 7.82 -0.58
N MET A 53 -0.55 7.92 -0.74
CA MET A 53 -1.44 6.78 -0.93
C MET A 53 -1.08 5.96 -2.16
N MET A 54 -0.76 6.62 -3.27
CA MET A 54 -0.36 5.93 -4.50
C MET A 54 1.02 5.27 -4.37
N TRP A 55 2.01 5.98 -3.83
CA TRP A 55 3.36 5.45 -3.65
C TRP A 55 3.39 4.24 -2.73
N SER A 56 2.76 4.34 -1.56
CA SER A 56 2.65 3.23 -0.61
C SER A 56 1.91 2.03 -1.21
N GLY A 57 0.87 2.27 -2.01
CA GLY A 57 0.18 1.23 -2.78
C GLY A 57 1.10 0.49 -3.75
N TYR A 58 1.90 1.22 -4.54
CA TYR A 58 2.86 0.60 -5.46
C TYR A 58 3.95 -0.18 -4.71
N ILE A 59 4.50 0.37 -3.62
CA ILE A 59 5.50 -0.34 -2.80
C ILE A 59 4.90 -1.64 -2.24
N ALA A 60 3.65 -1.61 -1.77
CA ALA A 60 2.95 -2.80 -1.29
C ALA A 60 2.82 -3.87 -2.39
N ILE A 61 2.47 -3.45 -3.62
CA ILE A 61 2.39 -4.36 -4.78
C ILE A 61 3.75 -5.03 -5.04
N TYR A 62 4.84 -4.26 -5.09
CA TYR A 62 6.18 -4.82 -5.28
C TYR A 62 6.59 -5.77 -4.15
N PHE A 63 6.24 -5.44 -2.91
CA PHE A 63 6.50 -6.30 -1.76
C PHE A 63 5.74 -7.63 -1.87
N ILE A 64 4.47 -7.60 -2.27
CA ILE A 64 3.66 -8.80 -2.49
C ILE A 64 4.24 -9.66 -3.61
N ILE A 65 4.59 -9.06 -4.75
CA ILE A 65 5.20 -9.78 -5.88
C ILE A 65 6.52 -10.44 -5.46
N GLY A 66 7.37 -9.72 -4.73
CA GLY A 66 8.63 -10.25 -4.21
C GLY A 66 8.42 -11.41 -3.23
N ALA A 67 7.45 -11.29 -2.32
CA ALA A 67 7.10 -12.36 -1.38
C ALA A 67 6.55 -13.61 -2.10
N LEU A 68 5.71 -13.42 -3.13
CA LEU A 68 5.19 -14.51 -3.96
C LEU A 68 6.32 -15.22 -4.71
N GLY A 69 7.23 -14.47 -5.34
CA GLY A 69 8.39 -15.04 -6.05
C GLY A 69 9.31 -15.84 -5.12
N TYR A 70 9.60 -15.31 -3.93
CA TYR A 70 10.39 -16.02 -2.92
C TYR A 70 9.70 -17.29 -2.43
N THR A 71 8.39 -17.22 -2.19
CA THR A 71 7.60 -18.38 -1.74
C THR A 71 7.55 -19.46 -2.82
N PHE A 72 7.35 -19.07 -4.08
CA PHE A 72 7.38 -19.99 -5.21
C PHE A 72 8.73 -20.70 -5.34
N TYR A 73 9.83 -19.95 -5.27
CA TYR A 73 11.19 -20.50 -5.29
C TYR A 73 11.38 -21.58 -4.21
N LEU A 74 10.95 -21.30 -2.98
CA LEU A 74 11.01 -22.26 -1.87
C LEU A 74 10.16 -23.51 -2.07
N LEU A 75 9.03 -23.42 -2.77
CA LEU A 75 8.14 -24.57 -3.03
C LEU A 75 8.64 -25.46 -4.18
N THR A 76 9.49 -24.91 -5.06
CA THR A 76 10.04 -25.61 -6.23
C THR A 76 11.43 -26.22 -6.00
N GLN A 77 12.02 -26.00 -4.82
CA GLN A 77 13.25 -26.63 -4.34
C GLN A 77 12.90 -27.86 -3.51
#